data_AF-A0A3B8NUI4-F1
#
_entry.id   AF-A0A3B8NUI4-F1
#
_cell.length_a   1.000
_cell.length_b   1.000
_cell.length_c   1.000
_cell.angle_alpha   90.00
_cell.angle_beta   90.00
_cell.angle_gamma   90.00
#
_symmetry.space_group_name_H-M   'P 1'
#
loop_
_entity.id
_entity.type
_entity.pdbx_description
1 polymer ?
#
loop_
_entity_poly.entity_id
_entity_poly.type
_entity_poly.pdbx_seq_one_letter_code
_entity_poly.pdbx_strand_id
1 'polypeptide(L)'
;MDLTFDQGDPQNPRGHALLYFRVDTEPDKVYATYVVTLPVKSDLTKYVPPFLASHLGNMPLTDLSAFAMPPVPEVVDSVAELERLSRVRGDDLVYGGSMFSFDLARMMETATEAVQVYSSLCSDALAMTGTQVEGAAEALGEELGQTLSSPA
;
A
#
# COMPACT_ATOMS: atom_id res chain seq x y z
N MET A 1 -1.62 2.77 14.28
CA MET A 1 -0.30 2.20 13.94
C MET A 1 0.42 3.21 13.07
N ASP A 2 1.72 3.42 13.28
CA ASP A 2 2.53 4.33 12.47
C ASP A 2 3.49 3.53 11.58
N LEU A 3 3.51 3.82 10.28
CA LEU A 3 4.38 3.17 9.31
C LEU A 3 5.64 4.01 9.10
N THR A 4 6.81 3.38 9.16
CA THR A 4 8.09 4.04 8.88
C THR A 4 8.58 3.60 7.51
N PHE A 5 8.84 4.54 6.61
CA PHE A 5 9.36 4.24 5.27
C PHE A 5 10.89 4.25 5.31
N ASP A 6 11.50 3.09 5.16
CA ASP A 6 12.94 2.96 4.97
C ASP A 6 13.34 3.25 3.52
N GLN A 7 12.44 2.93 2.58
CA GLN A 7 12.52 3.34 1.18
C GLN A 7 11.14 3.70 0.66
N GLY A 8 11.08 4.72 -0.19
CA GLY A 8 9.82 5.27 -0.69
C GLY A 8 9.55 6.67 -0.18
N ASP A 9 8.35 7.17 -0.44
CA ASP A 9 7.89 8.48 0.02
C ASP A 9 6.48 8.33 0.61
N PRO A 10 6.27 8.57 1.92
CA PRO A 10 4.95 8.47 2.52
C PRO A 10 3.94 9.49 1.98
N GLN A 11 4.39 10.59 1.36
CA GLN A 11 3.51 11.56 0.71
C GLN A 11 3.16 11.18 -0.73
N ASN A 12 3.93 10.27 -1.32
CA ASN A 12 3.73 9.75 -2.67
C ASN A 12 4.05 8.26 -2.73
N PRO A 13 3.31 7.41 -1.98
CA PRO A 13 3.57 5.98 -1.93
C PRO A 13 3.26 5.34 -3.28
N ARG A 14 3.97 4.27 -3.61
CA ARG A 14 3.94 3.63 -4.93
C ARG A 14 2.69 2.78 -5.18
N GLY A 15 1.85 2.62 -4.16
CA GLY A 15 0.72 1.70 -4.17
C GLY A 15 1.11 0.23 -3.89
N HIS A 16 2.39 -0.07 -3.68
CA HIS A 16 2.85 -1.40 -3.30
C HIS A 16 4.12 -1.36 -2.46
N ALA A 17 4.20 -2.21 -1.44
CA ALA A 17 5.28 -2.18 -0.46
C ALA A 17 5.67 -3.57 0.04
N LEU A 18 6.97 -3.75 0.31
CA LEU A 18 7.46 -4.77 1.22
C LEU A 18 7.27 -4.26 2.64
N LEU A 19 6.28 -4.81 3.35
CA LEU A 19 6.00 -4.49 4.74
C LEU A 19 6.70 -5.50 5.63
N TYR A 20 7.48 -5.03 6.59
CA TYR A 20 8.18 -5.90 7.50
C TYR A 20 8.06 -5.49 8.96
N PHE A 21 8.27 -6.46 9.83
CA PHE A 21 8.15 -6.37 11.27
C PHE A 21 9.34 -7.06 11.93
N ARG A 22 9.62 -6.67 13.16
CA ARG A 22 10.60 -7.34 14.03
C ARG A 22 9.91 -7.83 15.29
N VAL A 23 10.57 -8.69 16.02
CA VAL A 23 10.09 -9.19 17.31
C VAL A 23 11.14 -8.84 18.35
N ASP A 24 10.78 -8.08 19.38
CA ASP A 24 11.76 -7.61 20.38
C ASP A 24 12.47 -8.77 21.09
N THR A 25 11.80 -9.90 21.26
CA THR A 25 12.37 -11.11 21.87
C THR A 25 13.17 -11.98 20.91
N GLU A 26 13.12 -11.70 19.60
CA GLU A 26 13.79 -12.47 18.54
C GLU A 26 14.42 -11.51 17.52
N PRO A 27 15.48 -10.76 17.91
CA PRO A 27 16.01 -9.65 17.12
C PRO A 27 16.58 -10.06 15.76
N ASP A 28 16.96 -11.34 15.61
CA ASP A 28 17.47 -11.90 14.37
C ASP A 28 16.37 -12.30 13.39
N LYS A 29 15.09 -12.28 13.81
CA LYS A 29 13.96 -12.65 12.95
C LYS A 29 13.28 -11.42 12.38
N VAL A 30 13.05 -11.49 11.08
CA VAL A 30 12.28 -10.51 10.33
C VAL A 30 11.08 -11.22 9.75
N TYR A 31 9.91 -10.60 9.91
CA TYR A 31 8.67 -11.09 9.34
C TYR A 31 8.22 -10.11 8.26
N ALA A 32 7.85 -10.60 7.09
CA ALA A 32 7.48 -9.74 5.97
C ALA A 32 6.23 -10.23 5.23
N THR A 33 5.51 -9.28 4.66
CA THR A 33 4.41 -9.49 3.73
C THR A 33 4.47 -8.44 2.63
N TYR A 34 3.76 -8.67 1.53
CA TYR A 34 3.66 -7.72 0.43
C TYR A 34 2.30 -7.05 0.42
N VAL A 35 2.29 -5.72 0.55
CA VAL A 35 1.07 -4.90 0.53
C VAL A 35 0.84 -4.35 -0.87
N VAL A 36 -0.40 -4.43 -1.33
CA VAL A 36 -0.84 -3.85 -2.61
C VAL A 36 -2.09 -3.02 -2.38
N THR A 37 -2.10 -1.79 -2.89
CA THR A 37 -3.28 -0.95 -3.07
C THR A 37 -3.63 -0.91 -4.56
N LEU A 38 -4.84 -1.31 -4.90
CA LEU A 38 -5.32 -1.37 -6.26
C LEU A 38 -5.63 0.04 -6.78
N PRO A 39 -5.09 0.44 -7.95
CA PRO A 39 -5.31 1.77 -8.51
C PRO A 39 -6.72 1.97 -9.08
N VAL A 40 -7.50 0.89 -9.24
CA VAL A 40 -8.85 0.91 -9.82
C VAL A 40 -9.78 0.12 -8.92
N LYS A 41 -10.93 0.72 -8.58
CA LYS A 41 -12.00 0.02 -7.84
C LYS A 41 -12.39 -1.25 -8.59
N SER A 42 -12.06 -2.38 -8.00
CA SER A 42 -12.26 -3.69 -8.60
C SER A 42 -13.08 -4.55 -7.67
N ASP A 43 -14.20 -5.05 -8.17
CA ASP A 43 -14.99 -6.04 -7.45
C ASP A 43 -14.31 -7.40 -7.56
N LEU A 44 -13.48 -7.74 -6.57
CA LEU A 44 -12.70 -8.98 -6.57
C LEU A 44 -13.60 -10.22 -6.49
N THR A 45 -14.86 -10.10 -6.06
CA THR A 45 -15.81 -11.23 -6.06
C THR A 45 -16.00 -11.82 -7.46
N LYS A 46 -15.82 -11.01 -8.51
CA LYS A 46 -15.92 -11.44 -9.91
C LYS A 46 -14.73 -12.27 -10.40
N TYR A 47 -13.62 -12.23 -9.66
CA TYR A 47 -12.35 -12.82 -10.06
C TYR A 47 -11.85 -13.90 -9.08
N VAL A 48 -12.53 -14.06 -7.94
CA VAL A 48 -12.23 -15.11 -6.97
C VAL A 48 -12.74 -16.45 -7.52
N PRO A 49 -11.86 -17.44 -7.74
CA PRO A 49 -12.28 -18.78 -8.10
C PRO A 49 -13.21 -19.37 -7.02
N PRO A 50 -14.27 -20.11 -7.40
CA PRO A 50 -15.27 -20.63 -6.45
C PRO A 50 -14.68 -21.44 -5.29
N PHE A 51 -13.56 -22.13 -5.53
CA PHE A 51 -12.89 -22.93 -4.51
C PHE A 51 -12.14 -22.10 -3.45
N LEU A 52 -11.80 -20.84 -3.73
CA LEU A 52 -11.16 -19.94 -2.77
C LEU A 52 -12.17 -19.15 -1.93
N ALA A 53 -13.41 -19.01 -2.41
CA ALA A 53 -14.46 -18.26 -1.71
C ALA A 53 -14.73 -18.80 -0.29
N SER A 54 -14.65 -20.13 -0.09
CA SER A 54 -14.81 -20.76 1.23
C SER A 54 -13.62 -20.50 2.17
N HIS A 55 -12.44 -20.18 1.64
CA HIS A 55 -11.23 -19.91 2.43
C HIS A 55 -11.03 -18.44 2.75
N LEU A 56 -11.64 -17.53 1.97
CA LEU A 56 -11.61 -16.08 2.22
C LEU A 56 -12.58 -15.64 3.32
N GLY A 57 -13.43 -16.55 3.81
CA GLY A 57 -14.35 -16.30 4.92
C GLY A 57 -15.36 -15.18 4.64
N ASN A 58 -15.75 -14.44 5.69
CA ASN A 58 -16.65 -13.28 5.61
C ASN A 58 -15.93 -11.97 5.23
N MET A 59 -14.72 -12.03 4.66
CA MET A 59 -14.02 -10.82 4.26
C MET A 59 -14.83 -10.11 3.16
N PRO A 60 -15.20 -8.82 3.33
CA PRO A 60 -15.99 -8.10 2.33
C PRO A 60 -15.12 -7.83 1.08
N LEU A 61 -15.15 -8.78 0.14
CA LEU A 61 -14.39 -8.72 -1.13
C LEU A 61 -14.90 -7.63 -2.08
N THR A 62 -16.08 -7.08 -1.82
CA THR A 62 -16.77 -6.08 -2.64
C THR A 62 -16.13 -4.69 -2.56
N ASP A 63 -15.20 -4.46 -1.61
CA ASP A 63 -14.52 -3.17 -1.42
C ASP A 63 -13.01 -3.32 -1.10
N LEU A 64 -12.38 -4.40 -1.57
CA LEU A 64 -10.94 -4.60 -1.38
C LEU A 64 -10.14 -3.67 -2.31
N SER A 65 -9.91 -2.45 -1.85
CA SER A 65 -8.98 -1.50 -2.45
C SER A 65 -7.52 -1.81 -2.11
N ALA A 66 -7.26 -2.59 -1.05
CA ALA A 66 -5.91 -3.00 -0.67
C ALA A 66 -5.89 -4.31 0.11
N PHE A 67 -4.77 -5.04 0.04
CA PHE A 67 -4.57 -6.31 0.76
C PHE A 67 -3.07 -6.62 0.96
N ALA A 68 -2.78 -7.58 1.84
CA ALA A 68 -1.44 -8.13 2.07
C ALA A 68 -1.34 -9.60 1.64
N MET A 69 -0.23 -9.99 1.03
CA MET A 69 0.06 -11.37 0.62
C MET A 69 1.50 -11.75 0.95
N PRO A 70 1.74 -12.84 1.70
CA PRO A 70 0.74 -13.64 2.42
C PRO A 70 0.04 -12.84 3.54
N PRO A 71 -1.22 -13.15 3.91
CA PRO A 71 -1.98 -12.40 4.91
C PRO A 71 -1.37 -12.49 6.32
N VAL A 72 -0.66 -13.58 6.60
CA VAL A 72 0.20 -13.71 7.77
C VAL A 72 1.64 -13.46 7.31
N PRO A 73 2.35 -12.46 7.87
CA PRO A 73 3.75 -12.22 7.55
C PRO A 73 4.61 -13.47 7.75
N GLU A 74 5.47 -13.75 6.78
CA GLU A 74 6.37 -14.91 6.79
C GLU A 74 7.79 -14.51 7.22
N VAL A 75 8.53 -15.46 7.79
CA VAL A 75 9.93 -15.23 8.18
C VAL A 75 10.78 -15.08 6.93
N VAL A 76 11.63 -14.06 6.93
CA VAL A 76 12.64 -13.80 5.88
C VAL A 76 14.04 -13.70 6.49
N ASP A 77 15.05 -13.91 5.66
CA ASP A 77 16.44 -14.04 6.11
C ASP A 77 16.99 -12.77 6.78
N SER A 78 16.72 -11.59 6.21
CA SER A 78 17.23 -10.33 6.75
C SER A 78 16.54 -9.10 6.15
N VAL A 79 16.62 -7.97 6.86
CA VAL A 79 16.18 -6.66 6.32
C VAL A 79 17.02 -6.24 5.11
N ALA A 80 18.31 -6.59 5.07
CA ALA A 80 19.18 -6.27 3.94
C ALA A 80 18.69 -6.88 2.62
N GLU A 81 18.11 -8.09 2.66
CA GLU A 81 17.51 -8.71 1.48
C GLU A 81 16.23 -7.99 1.06
N LEU A 82 15.39 -7.58 2.02
CA LEU A 82 14.20 -6.78 1.71
C LEU A 82 14.55 -5.43 1.07
N GLU A 83 15.57 -4.74 1.59
CA GLU A 83 16.09 -3.50 0.99
C GLU A 83 16.64 -3.70 -0.42
N ARG A 84 17.27 -4.84 -0.68
CA ARG A 84 17.75 -5.17 -2.03
C ARG A 84 16.58 -5.44 -2.96
N LEU A 85 15.58 -6.18 -2.51
CA LEU A 85 14.37 -6.50 -3.27
C LEU A 85 13.55 -5.25 -3.59
N SER A 86 13.32 -4.37 -2.61
CA SER A 86 12.58 -3.12 -2.81
C SER A 86 13.25 -2.24 -3.87
N ARG A 87 14.58 -2.10 -3.83
CA ARG A 87 15.32 -1.33 -4.85
C ARG A 87 15.20 -1.93 -6.26
N VAL A 88 15.34 -3.24 -6.39
CA VAL A 88 15.30 -3.92 -7.70
C VAL A 88 13.91 -3.84 -8.32
N ARG A 89 12.87 -3.97 -7.50
CA ARG A 89 11.47 -3.94 -7.95
C ARG A 89 10.94 -2.51 -8.08
N GLY A 90 11.58 -1.58 -7.39
CA GLY A 90 11.09 -0.22 -7.22
C GLY A 90 9.86 -0.18 -6.32
N ASP A 91 9.79 -1.02 -5.29
CA ASP A 91 8.73 -1.05 -4.29
C ASP A 91 9.07 -0.12 -3.12
N ASP A 92 8.08 0.30 -2.34
CA ASP A 92 8.34 0.91 -1.04
C ASP A 92 8.81 -0.17 -0.04
N LEU A 93 9.69 0.21 0.88
CA LEU A 93 10.09 -0.62 2.02
C LEU A 93 9.59 0.04 3.29
N VAL A 94 8.71 -0.67 3.99
CA VAL A 94 7.96 -0.12 5.12
C VAL A 94 8.16 -0.98 6.36
N TYR A 95 8.62 -0.35 7.43
CA TYR A 95 8.65 -0.94 8.76
C TYR A 95 7.33 -0.71 9.49
N GLY A 96 6.67 -1.82 9.85
CA GLY A 96 5.41 -1.85 10.60
C GLY A 96 5.60 -1.97 12.12
N GLY A 97 6.81 -1.86 12.64
CA GLY A 97 7.03 -1.94 14.09
C GLY A 97 7.28 -3.36 14.62
N SER A 98 7.15 -3.48 15.95
CA SER A 98 7.35 -4.74 16.67
C SER A 98 6.06 -5.57 16.68
N MET A 99 6.18 -6.88 16.47
CA MET A 99 5.06 -7.82 16.46
C MET A 99 5.27 -8.98 17.44
N PHE A 100 4.19 -9.70 17.73
CA PHE A 100 4.22 -10.93 18.52
C PHE A 100 4.22 -12.15 17.58
N SER A 101 5.30 -12.94 17.60
CA SER A 101 5.54 -14.07 16.67
C SER A 101 4.74 -15.34 16.95
N PHE A 102 4.11 -15.47 18.11
CA PHE A 102 3.49 -16.74 18.56
C PHE A 102 1.98 -16.82 18.34
N ASP A 103 1.35 -15.77 17.82
CA ASP A 103 -0.10 -15.70 17.63
C ASP A 103 -0.44 -15.27 16.19
N LEU A 104 -0.69 -16.25 15.33
CA LEU A 104 -1.03 -16.04 13.91
C LEU A 104 -2.20 -15.06 13.72
N ALA A 105 -3.21 -15.10 14.60
CA ALA A 105 -4.36 -14.21 14.48
C ALA A 105 -3.94 -12.75 14.70
N ARG A 106 -3.09 -12.51 15.71
CA ARG A 106 -2.52 -11.19 16.00
C ARG A 106 -1.56 -10.70 14.90
N MET A 107 -0.79 -11.61 14.29
CA MET A 107 0.07 -11.28 13.15
C MET A 107 -0.77 -10.80 11.95
N MET A 108 -1.86 -11.51 11.65
CA MET A 108 -2.78 -11.16 10.57
C MET A 108 -3.52 -9.85 10.85
N GLU A 109 -3.94 -9.62 12.08
CA GLU A 109 -4.56 -8.36 12.53
C GLU A 109 -3.60 -7.18 12.33
N THR A 110 -2.35 -7.31 12.77
CA THR A 110 -1.32 -6.26 12.63
C THR A 110 -1.03 -5.96 11.15
N ALA A 111 -0.93 -7.01 10.31
CA ALA A 111 -0.78 -6.82 8.87
C ALA A 111 -2.00 -6.11 8.25
N THR A 112 -3.21 -6.43 8.72
CA THR A 112 -4.45 -5.80 8.25
C THR A 112 -4.51 -4.32 8.63
N GLU A 113 -4.12 -3.96 9.86
CA GLU A 113 -4.00 -2.56 10.28
C GLU A 113 -3.00 -1.79 9.40
N ALA A 114 -1.84 -2.39 9.13
CA ALA A 114 -0.83 -1.79 8.27
C ALA A 114 -1.32 -1.55 6.84
N VAL A 115 -2.08 -2.51 6.27
CA VAL A 115 -2.73 -2.36 4.96
C VAL A 115 -3.67 -1.16 4.93
N GLN A 116 -4.46 -0.96 5.99
CA GLN A 116 -5.39 0.17 6.10
C GLN A 116 -4.65 1.52 6.16
N VAL A 117 -3.55 1.60 6.92
CA VAL A 117 -2.74 2.82 7.00
C VAL A 117 -2.09 3.11 5.65
N TYR A 118 -1.43 2.12 5.04
CA TYR A 118 -0.75 2.30 3.76
C TYR A 118 -1.71 2.67 2.62
N SER A 119 -2.89 2.05 2.56
CA SER A 119 -3.89 2.36 1.54
C SER A 119 -4.50 3.75 1.71
N SER A 120 -4.60 4.23 2.95
CA SER A 120 -5.01 5.62 3.24
C SER A 120 -3.98 6.61 2.70
N LEU A 121 -2.68 6.38 2.93
CA LEU A 121 -1.61 7.21 2.35
C LEU A 121 -1.66 7.24 0.82
N CYS A 122 -1.93 6.11 0.18
CA CYS A 122 -2.08 6.03 -1.28
C CYS A 122 -3.30 6.84 -1.76
N SER A 123 -4.43 6.75 -1.03
CA SER A 123 -5.65 7.47 -1.37
C SER A 123 -5.48 8.98 -1.22
N ASP A 124 -4.80 9.42 -0.16
CA ASP A 124 -4.51 10.83 0.09
C ASP A 124 -3.58 11.41 -0.98
N ALA A 125 -2.54 10.69 -1.38
CA ALA A 125 -1.64 11.10 -2.46
C ALA A 125 -2.37 11.24 -3.82
N LEU A 126 -3.29 10.32 -4.11
CA LEU A 126 -4.13 10.40 -5.32
C LEU A 126 -5.08 11.60 -5.28
N ALA A 127 -5.69 11.89 -4.13
CA ALA A 127 -6.53 13.08 -3.96
C ALA A 127 -5.74 14.38 -4.15
N MET A 128 -4.54 14.46 -3.56
CA MET A 128 -3.64 15.61 -3.72
C MET A 128 -3.19 15.81 -5.18
N THR A 129 -2.92 14.71 -5.89
CA THR A 129 -2.57 14.76 -7.32
C THR A 129 -3.76 15.19 -8.17
N GLY A 130 -4.98 14.71 -7.85
CA GLY A 130 -6.21 15.13 -8.54
C GLY A 130 -6.45 16.64 -8.46
N THR A 131 -6.31 17.23 -7.27
CA THR A 131 -6.46 18.69 -7.08
C THR A 131 -5.42 19.51 -7.84
N GLN A 132 -4.17 19.03 -7.93
CA GLN A 132 -3.12 19.71 -8.69
C GLN A 132 -3.33 19.62 -10.20
N VAL A 133 -3.79 18.48 -10.72
CA VAL A 133 -4.08 18.29 -12.15
C VAL A 133 -5.30 19.11 -12.57
N GLU A 134 -6.35 19.17 -11.75
CA GLU A 134 -7.52 20.03 -12.00
C GLU A 134 -7.13 21.52 -12.01
N GLY A 135 -6.38 21.98 -11.01
CA GLY A 135 -5.92 23.38 -10.95
C GLY A 135 -4.98 23.75 -12.10
N ALA A 136 -4.10 22.84 -12.54
CA ALA A 136 -3.24 23.06 -13.70
C ALA A 136 -4.04 23.09 -15.02
N ALA A 137 -5.04 22.22 -15.17
CA ALA A 137 -5.92 22.21 -16.35
C ALA A 137 -6.79 23.46 -16.43
N GLU A 138 -7.29 23.97 -15.30
CA GLU A 138 -8.07 25.20 -15.21
C GLU A 138 -7.21 26.43 -15.56
N ALA A 139 -6.00 26.54 -14.99
CA ALA A 139 -5.06 27.62 -15.30
C ALA A 139 -4.65 27.65 -16.78
N LEU A 140 -4.37 26.49 -17.38
CA LEU A 140 -4.06 26.39 -18.81
C LEU A 140 -5.28 26.76 -19.69
N GLY A 141 -6.49 26.42 -19.25
CA GLY A 141 -7.73 26.82 -19.93
C GLY A 141 -7.97 28.33 -19.90
N GLU A 142 -7.65 28.99 -18.79
CA GLU A 142 -7.75 30.45 -18.64
C GLU A 142 -6.72 31.19 -19.50
N GLU A 143 -5.47 30.71 -19.57
CA GLU A 143 -4.42 31.29 -20.44
C GLU A 143 -4.76 31.16 -21.94
N LEU A 144 -5.31 30.02 -22.35
CA LEU A 144 -5.77 29.80 -23.72
C LEU A 144 -7.02 30.65 -24.06
N GLY A 145 -7.91 30.87 -23.09
CA GLY A 145 -9.05 31.77 -23.24
C GLY A 145 -8.65 33.24 -23.39
N GLN A 146 -7.62 33.68 -22.66
CA GLN A 146 -7.11 35.07 -22.72
C GLN A 146 -6.31 35.35 -24.00
N THR A 147 -5.57 34.36 -24.51
CA THR A 147 -4.82 34.50 -25.77
C THR A 147 -5.72 34.48 -27.02
N LEU A 148 -6.87 33.78 -26.99
CA LEU A 148 -7.85 33.76 -28.08
C LEU A 148 -8.84 34.94 -28.06
N SER A 149 -8.94 35.69 -26.96
CA SER A 149 -9.83 36.85 -26.81
C SER A 149 -9.15 38.20 -26.96
N SER A 150 -7.85 38.24 -27.21
CA SER A 150 -7.12 39.46 -27.57
C SER A 150 -7.29 39.75 -29.07
N PRO A 151 -7.98 40.84 -29.48
CA PRO A 151 -7.92 41.28 -30.87
C PRO A 151 -6.53 41.86 -31.15
N ALA A 152 -6.05 41.64 -32.37
CA ALA A 152 -4.77 42.12 -32.89
C ALA A 152 -4.55 43.63 -32.75
#